data_AF-A0A015K078-F1
#
_entry.id   AF-A0A015K078-F1
#
_cell.length_a   1.000
_cell.length_b   1.000
_cell.length_c   1.000
_cell.angle_alpha   90.00
_cell.angle_beta   90.00
_cell.angle_gamma   90.00
#
_symmetry.space_group_name_H-M   'P 1'
#
loop_
_entity.id
_entity.type
_entity.pdbx_description
1 polymer ?
#
loop_
_entity_poly.entity_id
_entity_poly.type
_entity_poly.pdbx_seq_one_letter_code
_entity_poly.pdbx_strand_id
1 'polypeptide(L)'
;MDPLYVKALNRRAMAYEQTSQYEESLHDFTAVCIIGEFRNENATASIDRLLKKVASIKAQEIIQNRKKRLPSTKFISSYMEAFRKARPYMVDEEQEGDEFYKAAENFLNEERYEEAMNAYGKAIEVGCSYMAEALNMRGTFTYLTGDSKGALEDFKKALEIKPDYVQIYVKRATIYMEQDNADHAYREFDDAIKIDQNDPDIYYHRGQVYFLNSMFDKAVDEYQRRIELDPDFVYAYIQLAIAQYKNGSISEGIKTCRLGLQKFVKSAEMHNYYGELLADQKKVDEAMEQFDKAIELQNGNFALPFVNKAMLCFHVKNDHAQAEDFCRKALEIEPESDIANTIMSEILLARGNLEEALKYLERYQEVARTESELQGILEYAEAARSHIAFKRRYPQHADRASSLAR
;
A
#
# COMPACT_ATOMS: atom_id res chain seq x y z
N MET A 1 -26.28 26.10 33.68
CA MET A 1 -26.68 24.74 33.29
C MET A 1 -25.43 23.88 33.37
N ASP A 2 -25.50 22.66 33.92
CA ASP A 2 -24.33 21.79 34.08
C ASP A 2 -23.84 21.29 32.71
N PRO A 3 -22.63 21.68 32.25
CA PRO A 3 -22.10 21.30 30.95
C PRO A 3 -21.73 19.81 30.84
N LEU A 4 -21.65 19.10 31.98
CA LEU A 4 -21.28 17.68 32.08
C LEU A 4 -22.49 16.76 32.25
N TYR A 5 -23.71 17.30 32.18
CA TYR A 5 -24.91 16.52 32.43
C TYR A 5 -25.13 15.45 31.34
N VAL A 6 -24.66 14.23 31.61
CA VAL A 6 -24.58 13.10 30.68
C VAL A 6 -25.91 12.80 29.98
N LYS A 7 -27.04 12.87 30.69
CA LYS A 7 -28.36 12.61 30.10
C LYS A 7 -28.75 13.64 29.02
N ALA A 8 -28.35 14.90 29.18
CA ALA A 8 -28.59 15.93 28.17
C ALA A 8 -27.68 15.74 26.96
N LEU A 9 -26.39 15.45 27.19
CA LEU A 9 -25.45 15.15 26.10
C LEU A 9 -25.90 13.94 25.28
N ASN A 10 -26.29 12.84 25.94
CA ASN A 10 -26.78 11.64 25.25
C ASN A 10 -28.04 11.92 24.41
N ARG A 11 -28.99 12.70 24.94
CA ARG A 11 -30.20 13.08 24.17
C ARG A 11 -29.87 13.97 22.99
N ARG A 12 -28.93 14.90 23.15
CA ARG A 12 -28.50 15.79 22.06
C ARG A 12 -27.75 15.01 20.98
N ALA A 13 -26.87 14.08 21.37
CA ALA A 13 -26.19 13.17 20.44
C ALA A 13 -27.17 12.37 19.58
N MET A 14 -28.22 11.80 20.19
CA MET A 14 -29.27 11.08 19.46
C MET A 14 -30.04 12.00 18.50
N ALA A 15 -30.34 13.23 18.89
CA ALA A 15 -31.01 14.20 18.03
C ALA A 15 -30.14 14.63 16.84
N TYR A 16 -28.84 14.81 17.07
CA TYR A 16 -27.86 15.07 16.01
C TYR A 16 -27.81 13.91 15.01
N GLU A 17 -27.76 12.67 15.49
CA GLU A 17 -27.77 11.49 14.61
C GLU A 17 -29.04 11.42 13.77
N GLN A 18 -30.22 11.64 14.37
CA GLN A 18 -31.50 11.65 13.66
C GLN A 18 -31.61 12.75 12.60
N THR A 19 -30.85 13.84 12.76
CA THR A 19 -30.80 14.97 11.83
C THR A 19 -29.59 14.92 10.90
N SER A 20 -28.89 13.78 10.84
CA SER A 20 -27.69 13.56 10.01
C SER A 20 -26.49 14.48 10.33
N GLN A 21 -26.47 15.08 11.51
CA GLN A 21 -25.32 15.81 12.07
C GLN A 21 -24.37 14.80 12.75
N TYR A 22 -23.76 13.94 11.95
CA TYR A 22 -23.04 12.77 12.45
C TYR A 22 -21.76 13.13 13.22
N GLU A 23 -21.04 14.19 12.82
CA GLU A 23 -19.85 14.66 13.54
C GLU A 23 -20.20 15.22 14.93
N GLU A 24 -21.25 16.03 15.00
CA GLU A 24 -21.73 16.61 16.26
C GLU A 24 -22.26 15.52 17.20
N SER A 25 -22.92 14.50 16.63
CA SER A 25 -23.34 13.31 17.36
C SER A 25 -22.14 12.55 17.92
N LEU A 26 -21.11 12.32 17.10
CA LEU A 26 -19.88 11.65 17.50
C LEU A 26 -19.16 12.40 18.63
N HIS A 27 -19.04 13.73 18.53
CA HIS A 27 -18.45 14.56 19.57
C HIS A 27 -19.20 14.45 20.91
N ASP A 28 -20.53 14.47 20.88
CA ASP A 28 -21.35 14.37 22.10
C ASP A 28 -21.32 12.96 22.70
N PHE A 29 -21.37 11.90 21.89
CA PHE A 29 -21.20 10.52 22.40
C PHE A 29 -19.80 10.30 22.97
N THR A 30 -18.75 10.85 22.34
CA THR A 30 -17.39 10.84 22.88
C THR A 30 -17.34 11.50 24.25
N ALA A 31 -18.00 12.66 24.42
CA ALA A 31 -18.11 13.32 25.72
C ALA A 31 -18.87 12.48 26.75
N VAL A 32 -19.97 11.82 26.35
CA VAL A 32 -20.73 10.90 27.21
C VAL A 32 -19.84 9.75 27.71
N CYS A 33 -19.06 9.14 26.83
CA CYS A 33 -18.17 8.04 27.18
C CYS A 33 -17.03 8.51 28.10
N ILE A 34 -16.35 9.60 27.78
CA ILE A 34 -15.25 10.12 28.60
C ILE A 34 -15.74 10.57 29.99
N ILE A 35 -16.85 11.31 30.07
CA ILE A 35 -17.41 11.77 31.35
C ILE A 35 -17.94 10.58 32.18
N GLY A 36 -18.52 9.59 31.51
CA GLY A 36 -19.08 8.36 32.10
C GLY A 36 -18.06 7.24 32.31
N GLU A 37 -16.76 7.48 32.12
CA GLU A 37 -15.68 6.50 32.27
C GLU A 37 -15.92 5.20 31.48
N PHE A 38 -16.45 5.33 30.26
CA PHE A 38 -16.72 4.22 29.33
C PHE A 38 -17.68 3.14 29.85
N ARG A 39 -18.46 3.44 30.90
CA ARG A 39 -19.45 2.50 31.47
C ARG A 39 -20.77 2.41 30.69
N ASN A 40 -20.98 3.30 29.72
CA ASN A 40 -22.19 3.35 28.91
C ASN A 40 -21.97 2.61 27.57
N GLU A 41 -22.26 1.31 27.56
CA GLU A 41 -22.10 0.45 26.39
C GLU A 41 -22.86 0.95 25.16
N ASN A 42 -24.05 1.55 25.34
CA ASN A 42 -24.84 2.10 24.23
C ASN A 42 -24.16 3.31 23.59
N ALA A 43 -23.46 4.14 24.39
CA ALA A 43 -22.72 5.28 23.88
C ALA A 43 -21.44 4.80 23.17
N THR A 44 -20.74 3.80 23.71
CA THR A 44 -19.57 3.18 23.06
C THR A 44 -19.96 2.57 21.71
N ALA A 45 -21.03 1.78 21.65
CA ALA A 45 -21.53 1.20 20.40
C ALA A 45 -21.96 2.28 19.38
N SER A 46 -22.44 3.43 19.87
CA SER A 46 -22.77 4.56 19.00
C SER A 46 -21.51 5.23 18.43
N ILE A 47 -20.43 5.36 19.21
CA ILE A 47 -19.13 5.86 18.72
C ILE A 47 -18.61 4.95 17.60
N ASP A 48 -18.56 3.63 17.80
CA ASP A 48 -18.04 2.70 16.79
C ASP A 48 -18.83 2.78 15.47
N ARG A 49 -20.17 2.88 15.57
CA ARG A 49 -21.04 3.06 14.40
C ARG A 49 -20.78 4.41 13.72
N LEU A 50 -20.71 5.49 14.50
CA LEU A 50 -20.59 6.85 13.98
C LEU A 50 -19.22 7.12 13.38
N LEU A 51 -18.13 6.58 13.95
CA LEU A 51 -16.79 6.67 13.37
C LEU A 51 -16.78 6.10 11.96
N LYS A 52 -17.27 4.86 11.78
CA LYS A 52 -17.41 4.23 10.45
C LYS A 52 -18.27 5.05 9.51
N LYS A 53 -19.38 5.60 10.01
CA LYS A 53 -20.31 6.39 9.18
C LYS A 53 -19.69 7.71 8.71
N VAL A 54 -19.07 8.48 9.62
CA VAL A 54 -18.41 9.74 9.31
C VAL A 54 -17.22 9.50 8.39
N ALA A 55 -16.38 8.51 8.70
CA ALA A 55 -15.23 8.14 7.89
C ALA A 55 -15.64 7.73 6.46
N SER A 56 -16.69 6.92 6.31
CA SER A 56 -17.20 6.51 4.99
C SER A 56 -17.71 7.71 4.18
N ILE A 57 -18.48 8.63 4.79
CA ILE A 57 -18.96 9.84 4.09
C ILE A 57 -17.77 10.69 3.61
N LYS A 58 -16.79 10.94 4.48
CA LYS A 58 -15.61 11.72 4.16
C LYS A 58 -14.74 11.04 3.10
N ALA A 59 -14.53 9.73 3.21
CA ALA A 59 -13.75 8.96 2.24
C ALA A 59 -14.35 9.08 0.83
N GLN A 60 -15.68 8.96 0.72
CA GLN A 60 -16.40 9.12 -0.55
C GLN A 60 -16.24 10.54 -1.11
N GLU A 61 -16.41 11.56 -0.28
CA GLU A 61 -16.23 12.95 -0.70
C GLU A 61 -14.79 13.23 -1.16
N ILE A 62 -13.80 12.71 -0.46
CA ILE A 62 -12.38 12.86 -0.81
C ILE A 62 -12.08 12.16 -2.12
N ILE A 63 -12.48 10.90 -2.32
CA ILE A 63 -12.23 10.15 -3.55
C ILE A 63 -12.90 10.82 -4.75
N GLN A 64 -14.14 11.28 -4.60
CA GLN A 64 -14.87 11.92 -5.70
C GLN A 64 -14.23 13.23 -6.15
N ASN A 65 -13.65 14.00 -5.23
CA ASN A 65 -13.08 15.32 -5.51
C ASN A 65 -11.55 15.32 -5.69
N ARG A 66 -10.88 14.20 -5.40
CA ARG A 66 -9.42 14.09 -5.49
C ARG A 66 -8.98 14.17 -6.94
N LYS A 67 -7.97 15.01 -7.20
CA LYS A 67 -7.25 15.00 -8.47
C LYS A 67 -6.51 13.69 -8.63
N LYS A 68 -6.71 13.01 -9.76
CA LYS A 68 -5.88 11.87 -10.16
C LYS A 68 -4.43 12.35 -10.23
N ARG A 69 -3.54 11.63 -9.57
CA ARG A 69 -2.10 11.86 -9.58
C ARG A 69 -1.38 10.53 -9.64
N LEU A 70 -0.15 10.57 -10.12
CA LEU A 70 0.73 9.41 -10.01
C LEU A 70 1.03 9.12 -8.53
N PRO A 71 1.21 7.83 -8.16
CA PRO A 71 1.69 7.45 -6.84
C PRO A 71 3.18 7.85 -6.68
N SER A 72 3.75 7.60 -5.50
CA SER A 72 5.13 7.96 -5.20
C SER A 72 6.11 7.35 -6.22
N THR A 73 7.23 8.04 -6.46
CA THR A 73 8.31 7.56 -7.34
C THR A 73 8.75 6.14 -6.96
N LYS A 74 8.85 5.84 -5.65
CA LYS A 74 9.25 4.51 -5.16
C LYS A 74 8.21 3.44 -5.46
N PHE A 75 6.93 3.77 -5.37
CA PHE A 75 5.86 2.84 -5.75
C PHE A 75 5.95 2.49 -7.24
N ILE A 76 6.13 3.52 -8.09
CA ILE A 76 6.21 3.31 -9.54
C ILE A 76 7.46 2.52 -9.91
N SER A 77 8.63 2.83 -9.34
CA SER A 77 9.85 2.06 -9.63
C SER A 77 9.68 0.60 -9.22
N SER A 78 9.13 0.33 -8.04
CA SER A 78 8.85 -1.03 -7.56
C SER A 78 7.86 -1.77 -8.47
N TYR A 79 6.83 -1.07 -8.98
CA TYR A 79 5.88 -1.63 -9.94
C TYR A 79 6.58 -1.97 -11.27
N MET A 80 7.41 -1.07 -11.79
CA MET A 80 8.12 -1.27 -13.07
C MET A 80 9.16 -2.40 -12.96
N GLU A 81 9.85 -2.52 -11.83
CA GLU A 81 10.82 -3.59 -11.53
C GLU A 81 10.17 -4.98 -11.44
N ALA A 82 8.87 -5.06 -11.20
CA ALA A 82 8.13 -6.31 -11.19
C ALA A 82 8.03 -6.96 -12.58
N PHE A 83 8.19 -6.16 -13.64
CA PHE A 83 8.14 -6.61 -15.02
C PHE A 83 9.54 -6.57 -15.66
N ARG A 84 9.83 -7.52 -16.55
CA ARG A 84 11.04 -7.44 -17.37
C ARG A 84 10.95 -6.27 -18.33
N LYS A 85 12.09 -5.57 -18.47
CA LYS A 85 12.25 -4.53 -19.49
C LYS A 85 12.09 -5.16 -20.88
N ALA A 86 11.29 -4.52 -21.72
CA ALA A 86 11.17 -4.93 -23.12
C ALA A 86 12.54 -4.86 -23.80
N ARG A 87 12.83 -5.82 -24.69
CA ARG A 87 14.04 -5.76 -25.50
C ARG A 87 13.88 -4.64 -26.53
N PRO A 88 14.84 -3.71 -26.63
CA PRO A 88 14.83 -2.74 -27.72
C PRO A 88 14.81 -3.47 -29.07
N TYR A 89 13.98 -3.00 -29.99
CA TYR A 89 13.99 -3.45 -31.38
C TYR A 89 14.16 -2.23 -32.29
N MET A 90 14.79 -2.46 -33.45
CA MET A 90 14.96 -1.41 -34.44
C MET A 90 13.69 -1.32 -35.29
N VAL A 91 13.25 -0.09 -35.54
CA VAL A 91 12.19 0.21 -36.50
C VAL A 91 12.81 0.56 -37.84
N ASP A 92 12.20 0.10 -38.93
CA ASP A 92 12.76 0.26 -40.27
C ASP A 92 12.68 1.71 -40.79
N GLU A 93 11.62 2.44 -40.40
CA GLU A 93 11.41 3.85 -40.72
C GLU A 93 11.01 4.61 -39.45
N GLU A 94 11.74 5.68 -39.12
CA GLU A 94 11.40 6.52 -37.97
C GLU A 94 10.20 7.43 -38.29
N GLN A 95 9.27 7.52 -37.35
CA GLN A 95 8.13 8.43 -37.39
C GLN A 95 8.39 9.67 -36.53
N GLU A 96 7.67 10.76 -36.79
CA GLU A 96 7.79 12.01 -36.02
C GLU A 96 7.55 11.78 -34.52
N GLY A 97 6.63 10.86 -34.15
CA GLY A 97 6.37 10.51 -32.76
C GLY A 97 7.52 9.77 -32.05
N ASP A 98 8.51 9.25 -32.77
CA ASP A 98 9.58 8.43 -32.18
C ASP A 98 10.51 9.24 -31.27
N GLU A 99 10.65 10.54 -31.51
CA GLU A 99 11.42 11.42 -30.61
C GLU A 99 10.76 11.51 -29.24
N PHE A 100 9.42 11.58 -29.19
CA PHE A 100 8.67 11.64 -27.94
C PHE A 100 8.70 10.30 -27.22
N TYR A 101 8.65 9.18 -27.96
CA TYR A 101 8.81 7.85 -27.36
C TYR A 101 10.19 7.69 -26.73
N LYS A 102 11.27 8.04 -27.45
CA LYS A 102 12.64 7.99 -26.93
C LYS A 102 12.83 8.92 -25.73
N ALA A 103 12.24 10.11 -25.75
CA ALA A 103 12.23 11.02 -24.60
C ALA A 103 11.50 10.40 -23.40
N ALA A 104 10.37 9.73 -23.62
CA ALA A 104 9.62 9.04 -22.58
C ALA A 104 10.45 7.93 -21.91
N GLU A 105 11.15 7.10 -22.70
CA GLU A 105 12.06 6.06 -22.18
C GLU A 105 13.21 6.67 -21.35
N ASN A 106 13.75 7.83 -21.78
CA ASN A 106 14.78 8.53 -21.02
C ASN A 106 14.24 9.04 -19.68
N PHE A 107 13.07 9.70 -19.69
CA PHE A 107 12.42 10.13 -18.45
C PHE A 107 12.08 8.95 -17.53
N LEU A 108 11.64 7.82 -18.09
CA LEU A 108 11.37 6.60 -17.32
C LEU A 108 12.63 6.09 -16.62
N ASN A 109 13.78 6.06 -17.32
CA ASN A 109 15.05 5.64 -16.74
C ASN A 109 15.61 6.64 -15.72
N GLU A 110 15.24 7.92 -15.81
CA GLU A 110 15.54 8.97 -14.83
C GLU A 110 14.52 9.03 -13.67
N GLU A 111 13.56 8.10 -13.62
CA GLU A 111 12.44 8.06 -12.65
C GLU A 111 11.54 9.32 -12.67
N ARG A 112 11.57 10.06 -13.78
CA ARG A 112 10.77 11.26 -14.06
C ARG A 112 9.40 10.88 -14.64
N TYR A 113 8.59 10.21 -13.82
CA TYR A 113 7.40 9.50 -14.29
C TYR A 113 6.30 10.39 -14.88
N GLU A 114 6.08 11.60 -14.36
CA GLU A 114 5.10 12.53 -14.94
C GLU A 114 5.50 12.95 -16.36
N GLU A 115 6.79 13.19 -16.57
CA GLU A 115 7.34 13.61 -17.86
C GLU A 115 7.35 12.44 -18.85
N ALA A 116 7.66 11.23 -18.38
CA ALA A 116 7.52 10.00 -19.15
C ALA A 116 6.07 9.77 -19.60
N MET A 117 5.10 9.85 -18.68
CA MET A 117 3.67 9.70 -18.98
C MET A 117 3.20 10.70 -20.06
N ASN A 118 3.57 11.98 -19.93
CA ASN A 118 3.24 13.00 -20.90
C ASN A 118 3.89 12.76 -22.27
N ALA A 119 5.16 12.33 -22.28
CA ALA A 119 5.89 12.05 -23.51
C ALA A 119 5.34 10.82 -24.25
N TYR A 120 4.96 9.74 -23.55
CA TYR A 120 4.25 8.61 -24.18
C TYR A 120 2.91 9.06 -24.78
N GLY A 121 2.15 9.90 -24.07
CA GLY A 121 0.90 10.47 -24.58
C GLY A 121 1.11 11.22 -25.90
N LYS A 122 2.16 12.04 -25.97
CA LYS A 122 2.51 12.80 -27.18
C LYS A 122 3.02 11.92 -28.32
N ALA A 123 3.80 10.88 -28.02
CA ALA A 123 4.23 9.91 -29.03
C ALA A 123 3.05 9.21 -29.70
N ILE A 124 2.01 8.88 -28.94
CA ILE A 124 0.77 8.30 -29.46
C ILE A 124 -0.02 9.31 -30.30
N GLU A 125 -0.14 10.56 -29.84
CA GLU A 125 -0.88 11.62 -30.53
C GLU A 125 -0.29 11.94 -31.92
N VAL A 126 1.04 12.05 -31.99
CA VAL A 126 1.77 12.35 -33.23
C VAL A 126 1.84 11.13 -34.15
N GLY A 127 1.83 9.92 -33.59
CA GLY A 127 2.07 8.67 -34.31
C GLY A 127 3.55 8.30 -34.24
N CYS A 128 3.83 7.20 -33.52
CA CYS A 128 5.16 6.64 -33.37
C CYS A 128 5.20 5.19 -33.87
N SER A 129 6.38 4.74 -34.26
CA SER A 129 6.68 3.37 -34.69
C SER A 129 6.59 2.35 -33.55
N TYR A 130 6.59 2.83 -32.30
CA TYR A 130 6.48 2.05 -31.07
C TYR A 130 5.06 2.09 -30.48
N MET A 131 4.03 2.17 -31.34
CA MET A 131 2.66 2.46 -30.90
C MET A 131 2.12 1.46 -29.85
N ALA A 132 2.39 0.16 -30.00
CA ALA A 132 1.93 -0.85 -29.03
C ALA A 132 2.61 -0.68 -27.66
N GLU A 133 3.92 -0.41 -27.65
CA GLU A 133 4.73 -0.14 -26.47
C GLU A 133 4.33 1.17 -25.80
N ALA A 134 4.12 2.23 -26.58
CA ALA A 134 3.65 3.52 -26.07
C ALA A 134 2.26 3.40 -25.44
N LEU A 135 1.33 2.69 -26.07
CA LEU A 135 0.00 2.39 -25.52
C LEU A 135 0.09 1.52 -24.26
N ASN A 136 0.97 0.52 -24.21
CA ASN A 136 1.22 -0.26 -23.00
C ASN A 136 1.72 0.63 -21.86
N MET A 137 2.65 1.54 -22.13
CA MET A 137 3.18 2.45 -21.10
C MET A 137 2.17 3.50 -20.66
N ARG A 138 1.42 4.12 -21.59
CA ARG A 138 0.33 5.03 -21.23
C ARG A 138 -0.73 4.32 -20.42
N GLY A 139 -1.19 3.14 -20.86
CA GLY A 139 -2.16 2.32 -20.13
C GLY A 139 -1.66 1.96 -18.72
N THR A 140 -0.37 1.68 -18.56
CA THR A 140 0.26 1.43 -17.26
C THR A 140 0.17 2.67 -16.36
N PHE A 141 0.57 3.85 -16.84
CA PHE A 141 0.45 5.09 -16.05
C PHE A 141 -1.01 5.44 -15.75
N THR A 142 -1.91 5.28 -16.73
CA THR A 142 -3.35 5.49 -16.55
C THR A 142 -3.91 4.60 -15.45
N TYR A 143 -3.52 3.32 -15.42
CA TYR A 143 -3.84 2.40 -14.33
C TYR A 143 -3.29 2.88 -12.98
N LEU A 144 -2.01 3.28 -12.93
CA LEU A 144 -1.36 3.77 -11.71
C LEU A 144 -2.00 5.07 -11.18
N THR A 145 -2.61 5.89 -12.04
CA THR A 145 -3.42 7.06 -11.63
C THR A 145 -4.84 6.70 -11.15
N GLY A 146 -5.19 5.42 -11.09
CA GLY A 146 -6.49 4.91 -10.64
C GLY A 146 -7.55 4.80 -11.73
N ASP A 147 -7.19 4.89 -13.02
CA ASP A 147 -8.13 4.78 -14.13
C ASP A 147 -8.02 3.43 -14.85
N SER A 148 -8.55 2.39 -14.20
CA SER A 148 -8.54 1.03 -14.76
C SER A 148 -9.28 0.92 -16.09
N LYS A 149 -10.31 1.75 -16.34
CA LYS A 149 -11.08 1.71 -17.61
C LYS A 149 -10.25 2.25 -18.76
N GLY A 150 -9.65 3.43 -18.61
CA GLY A 150 -8.76 4.01 -19.61
C GLY A 150 -7.57 3.11 -19.91
N ALA A 151 -6.99 2.47 -18.88
CA ALA A 151 -5.90 1.52 -19.05
C ALA A 151 -6.30 0.31 -19.92
N LEU A 152 -7.46 -0.29 -19.66
CA LEU A 152 -7.97 -1.42 -20.45
C LEU A 152 -8.22 -1.03 -21.92
N GLU A 153 -8.65 0.19 -22.21
CA GLU A 153 -8.82 0.68 -23.58
C GLU A 153 -7.48 0.77 -24.32
N ASP A 154 -6.43 1.25 -23.66
CA ASP A 154 -5.09 1.33 -24.25
C ASP A 154 -4.46 -0.03 -24.46
N PHE A 155 -4.60 -0.92 -23.48
CA PHE A 155 -4.17 -2.30 -23.60
C PHE A 155 -4.88 -3.04 -24.74
N LYS A 156 -6.18 -2.79 -24.93
CA LYS A 156 -6.92 -3.33 -26.07
C LYS A 156 -6.32 -2.84 -27.40
N LYS A 157 -6.12 -1.53 -27.55
CA LYS A 157 -5.53 -0.95 -28.78
C LYS A 157 -4.12 -1.46 -29.04
N ALA A 158 -3.32 -1.63 -28.00
CA ALA A 158 -1.98 -2.20 -28.12
C ALA A 158 -2.01 -3.65 -28.61
N LEU A 159 -2.96 -4.47 -28.12
CA LEU A 159 -3.14 -5.86 -28.57
C LEU A 159 -3.74 -5.97 -29.98
N GLU A 160 -4.48 -4.96 -30.46
CA GLU A 160 -4.91 -4.89 -31.87
C GLU A 160 -3.70 -4.73 -32.82
N ILE A 161 -2.62 -4.09 -32.34
CA ILE A 161 -1.36 -3.89 -33.09
C ILE A 161 -0.41 -5.08 -32.90
N LYS A 162 -0.28 -5.56 -31.66
CA LYS A 162 0.64 -6.62 -31.26
C LYS A 162 -0.08 -7.67 -30.41
N PRO A 163 -0.77 -8.64 -31.04
CA PRO A 163 -1.57 -9.64 -30.32
C PRO A 163 -0.75 -10.57 -29.42
N ASP A 164 0.55 -10.68 -29.63
CA ASP A 164 1.47 -11.52 -28.85
C ASP A 164 2.18 -10.76 -27.70
N TYR A 165 1.69 -9.57 -27.32
CA TYR A 165 2.27 -8.77 -26.24
C TYR A 165 1.91 -9.32 -24.84
N VAL A 166 2.59 -10.38 -24.42
CA VAL A 166 2.40 -11.12 -23.15
C VAL A 166 2.22 -10.20 -21.93
N GLN A 167 3.09 -9.19 -21.78
CA GLN A 167 3.04 -8.26 -20.64
C GLN A 167 1.67 -7.58 -20.47
N ILE A 168 0.96 -7.31 -21.57
CA ILE A 168 -0.35 -6.67 -21.53
C ILE A 168 -1.41 -7.60 -20.96
N TYR A 169 -1.39 -8.88 -21.32
CA TYR A 169 -2.30 -9.89 -20.75
C TYR A 169 -2.10 -9.97 -19.23
N VAL A 170 -0.85 -9.99 -18.77
CA VAL A 170 -0.52 -9.99 -17.34
C VAL A 170 -1.07 -8.73 -16.64
N LYS A 171 -0.88 -7.54 -17.22
CA LYS A 171 -1.40 -6.28 -16.65
C LYS A 171 -2.94 -6.24 -16.61
N ARG A 172 -3.61 -6.71 -17.68
CA ARG A 172 -5.08 -6.84 -17.72
C ARG A 172 -5.58 -7.83 -16.67
N ALA A 173 -4.87 -8.94 -16.45
CA ALA A 173 -5.21 -9.90 -15.41
C ALA A 173 -5.23 -9.26 -14.02
N THR A 174 -4.20 -8.47 -13.69
CA THR A 174 -4.14 -7.72 -12.42
C THR A 174 -5.31 -6.75 -12.28
N ILE A 175 -5.66 -6.00 -13.34
CA ILE A 175 -6.82 -5.10 -13.33
C ILE A 175 -8.12 -5.86 -13.09
N TYR A 176 -8.33 -7.00 -13.76
CA TYR A 176 -9.54 -7.79 -13.55
C TYR A 176 -9.62 -8.39 -12.16
N MET A 177 -8.49 -8.74 -11.54
CA MET A 177 -8.47 -9.17 -10.14
C MET A 177 -8.93 -8.06 -9.19
N GLU A 178 -8.48 -6.82 -9.39
CA GLU A 178 -8.92 -5.68 -8.57
C GLU A 178 -10.40 -5.34 -8.75
N GLN A 179 -10.98 -5.73 -9.89
CA GLN A 179 -12.42 -5.60 -10.17
C GLN A 179 -13.24 -6.80 -9.65
N ASP A 180 -12.65 -7.64 -8.80
CA ASP A 180 -13.23 -8.90 -8.30
C ASP A 180 -13.69 -9.87 -9.42
N ASN A 181 -13.08 -9.76 -10.61
CA ASN A 181 -13.39 -10.59 -11.78
C ASN A 181 -12.30 -11.65 -12.02
N ALA A 182 -12.16 -12.55 -11.04
CA ALA A 182 -11.12 -13.57 -11.04
C ALA A 182 -11.17 -14.50 -12.27
N ASP A 183 -12.36 -14.86 -12.75
CA ASP A 183 -12.52 -15.71 -13.94
C ASP A 183 -11.90 -15.08 -15.20
N HIS A 184 -12.05 -13.77 -15.38
CA HIS A 184 -11.41 -13.10 -16.52
C HIS A 184 -9.91 -12.98 -16.30
N ALA A 185 -9.47 -12.66 -15.09
CA ALA A 185 -8.05 -12.57 -14.79
C ALA A 185 -7.30 -13.88 -15.09
N TYR A 186 -7.82 -15.03 -14.68
CA TYR A 186 -7.19 -16.32 -14.98
C TYR A 186 -7.19 -16.65 -16.48
N ARG A 187 -8.22 -16.24 -17.23
CA ARG A 187 -8.20 -16.40 -18.70
C ARG A 187 -7.11 -15.57 -19.36
N GLU A 188 -6.87 -14.33 -18.91
CA GLU A 188 -5.78 -13.50 -19.43
C GLU A 188 -4.42 -14.17 -19.16
N PHE A 189 -4.20 -14.76 -17.98
CA PHE A 189 -2.98 -15.53 -17.72
C PHE A 189 -2.88 -16.78 -18.60
N ASP A 190 -3.97 -17.52 -18.79
CA ASP A 190 -3.97 -18.70 -19.66
C ASP A 190 -3.67 -18.34 -21.12
N ASP A 191 -4.19 -17.21 -21.60
CA ASP A 191 -3.89 -16.70 -22.93
C ASP A 191 -2.43 -16.22 -23.04
N ALA A 192 -1.90 -15.57 -22.01
CA ALA A 192 -0.48 -15.22 -21.94
C ALA A 192 0.43 -16.47 -22.04
N ILE A 193 0.07 -17.57 -21.36
CA ILE A 193 0.82 -18.84 -21.38
C ILE A 193 0.76 -19.49 -22.76
N LYS A 194 -0.38 -19.41 -23.45
CA LYS A 194 -0.50 -19.93 -24.83
C LYS A 194 0.41 -19.17 -25.80
N ILE A 195 0.63 -17.88 -25.57
CA ILE A 195 1.50 -17.02 -26.39
C ILE A 195 2.97 -17.34 -26.10
N ASP A 196 3.40 -17.26 -24.83
CA ASP A 196 4.76 -17.59 -24.41
C ASP A 196 4.79 -18.23 -23.02
N GLN A 197 4.78 -19.56 -22.97
CA GLN A 197 4.90 -20.33 -21.73
C GLN A 197 6.27 -20.17 -21.02
N ASN A 198 7.26 -19.54 -21.65
CA ASN A 198 8.58 -19.31 -21.07
C ASN A 198 8.78 -17.87 -20.57
N ASP A 199 7.73 -17.05 -20.57
CA ASP A 199 7.80 -15.73 -19.95
C ASP A 199 7.67 -15.84 -18.41
N PRO A 200 8.73 -15.58 -17.62
CA PRO A 200 8.70 -15.65 -16.16
C PRO A 200 7.73 -14.65 -15.51
N ASP A 201 7.39 -13.53 -16.15
CA ASP A 201 6.53 -12.49 -15.55
C ASP A 201 5.12 -13.02 -15.33
N ILE A 202 4.64 -13.88 -16.24
CA ILE A 202 3.34 -14.56 -16.12
C ILE A 202 3.25 -15.29 -14.77
N TYR A 203 4.24 -16.12 -14.49
CA TYR A 203 4.24 -16.98 -13.30
C TYR A 203 4.46 -16.15 -12.03
N TYR A 204 5.30 -15.11 -12.08
CA TYR A 204 5.46 -14.21 -10.94
C TYR A 204 4.13 -13.53 -10.56
N HIS A 205 3.46 -12.90 -11.52
CA HIS A 205 2.24 -12.15 -11.26
C HIS A 205 1.04 -13.05 -10.97
N ARG A 206 0.91 -14.22 -11.63
CA ARG A 206 -0.13 -15.20 -11.28
C ARG A 206 0.12 -15.80 -9.90
N GLY A 207 1.37 -16.02 -9.52
CA GLY A 207 1.77 -16.41 -8.18
C GLY A 207 1.33 -15.39 -7.12
N GLN A 208 1.49 -14.09 -7.39
CA GLN A 208 0.99 -13.02 -6.52
C GLN A 208 -0.54 -13.06 -6.36
N VAL A 209 -1.26 -13.28 -7.46
CA VAL A 209 -2.72 -13.44 -7.42
C VAL A 209 -3.14 -14.64 -6.59
N TYR A 210 -2.50 -15.80 -6.75
CA TYR A 210 -2.77 -16.96 -5.88
C TYR A 210 -2.44 -16.68 -4.42
N PHE A 211 -1.33 -15.98 -4.15
CA PHE A 211 -0.90 -15.62 -2.80
C PHE A 211 -1.94 -14.73 -2.11
N LEU A 212 -2.41 -13.67 -2.78
CA LEU A 212 -3.43 -12.76 -2.24
C LEU A 212 -4.76 -13.48 -1.97
N ASN A 213 -5.10 -14.49 -2.77
CA ASN A 213 -6.27 -15.35 -2.55
C ASN A 213 -6.02 -16.50 -1.56
N SER A 214 -4.91 -16.46 -0.80
CA SER A 214 -4.51 -17.49 0.18
C SER A 214 -4.35 -18.90 -0.42
N MET A 215 -4.19 -19.02 -1.74
CA MET A 215 -3.90 -20.27 -2.44
C MET A 215 -2.38 -20.51 -2.46
N PHE A 216 -1.79 -20.63 -1.26
CA PHE A 216 -0.33 -20.60 -1.10
C PHE A 216 0.39 -21.74 -1.82
N ASP A 217 -0.18 -22.95 -1.88
CA ASP A 217 0.43 -24.07 -2.60
C ASP A 217 0.58 -23.78 -4.09
N LYS A 218 -0.45 -23.18 -4.72
CA LYS A 218 -0.36 -22.76 -6.11
C LYS A 218 0.66 -21.63 -6.30
N ALA A 219 0.69 -20.67 -5.38
CA ALA A 219 1.69 -19.59 -5.43
C ALA A 219 3.13 -20.14 -5.37
N VAL A 220 3.37 -21.17 -4.54
CA VAL A 220 4.67 -21.87 -4.48
C VAL A 220 5.05 -22.44 -5.85
N ASP A 221 4.14 -23.16 -6.50
CA ASP A 221 4.40 -23.75 -7.83
C ASP A 221 4.73 -22.67 -8.87
N GLU A 222 3.97 -21.56 -8.88
CA GLU A 222 4.19 -20.45 -9.80
C GLU A 222 5.55 -19.75 -9.55
N TYR A 223 5.91 -19.48 -8.29
CA TYR A 223 7.19 -18.85 -7.97
C TYR A 223 8.39 -19.77 -8.26
N GLN A 224 8.24 -21.08 -8.06
CA GLN A 224 9.25 -22.05 -8.50
C GLN A 224 9.42 -22.00 -10.02
N ARG A 225 8.31 -21.98 -10.78
CA ARG A 225 8.36 -21.88 -12.23
C ARG A 225 9.01 -20.59 -12.73
N ARG A 226 8.75 -19.46 -12.05
CA ARG A 226 9.49 -18.21 -12.28
C ARG A 226 10.99 -18.46 -12.12
N ILE A 227 11.43 -18.97 -10.96
CA ILE A 227 12.86 -19.19 -10.64
C ILE A 227 13.54 -20.11 -11.66
N GLU A 228 12.84 -21.11 -12.19
CA GLU A 228 13.36 -21.98 -13.25
C GLU A 228 13.64 -21.22 -14.56
N LEU A 229 12.73 -20.32 -14.94
CA LEU A 229 12.80 -19.57 -16.21
C LEU A 229 13.79 -18.41 -16.15
N ASP A 230 13.86 -17.76 -14.99
CA ASP A 230 14.85 -16.73 -14.70
C ASP A 230 15.31 -16.99 -13.25
N PRO A 231 16.57 -17.37 -13.00
CA PRO A 231 17.03 -17.64 -11.65
C PRO A 231 17.52 -16.39 -10.92
N ASP A 232 17.55 -15.22 -11.56
CA ASP A 232 18.23 -14.01 -11.06
C ASP A 232 17.26 -12.89 -10.60
N PHE A 233 15.93 -13.11 -10.57
CA PHE A 233 15.10 -12.26 -9.70
C PHE A 233 15.42 -12.61 -8.26
N VAL A 234 15.62 -11.57 -7.47
CA VAL A 234 15.54 -11.70 -6.02
C VAL A 234 14.09 -11.89 -5.54
N TYR A 235 13.12 -11.16 -6.10
CA TYR A 235 11.74 -11.14 -5.59
C TYR A 235 11.03 -12.50 -5.71
N ALA A 236 11.37 -13.33 -6.68
CA ALA A 236 10.80 -14.67 -6.78
C ALA A 236 11.22 -15.56 -5.60
N TYR A 237 12.46 -15.44 -5.09
CA TYR A 237 12.92 -16.21 -3.92
C TYR A 237 12.27 -15.69 -2.63
N ILE A 238 12.13 -14.37 -2.50
CA ILE A 238 11.40 -13.74 -1.40
C ILE A 238 9.97 -14.27 -1.36
N GLN A 239 9.25 -14.15 -2.47
CA GLN A 239 7.84 -14.55 -2.54
C GLN A 239 7.66 -16.05 -2.38
N LEU A 240 8.56 -16.88 -2.93
CA LEU A 240 8.56 -18.32 -2.70
C LEU A 240 8.74 -18.66 -1.21
N ALA A 241 9.71 -18.03 -0.54
CA ALA A 241 9.97 -18.29 0.87
C ALA A 241 8.76 -17.91 1.74
N ILE A 242 8.14 -16.77 1.47
CA ILE A 242 6.93 -16.30 2.17
C ILE A 242 5.75 -17.24 1.89
N ALA A 243 5.54 -17.66 0.64
CA ALA A 243 4.46 -18.59 0.28
C ALA A 243 4.63 -19.96 0.96
N GLN A 244 5.84 -20.52 0.98
CA GLN A 244 6.18 -21.74 1.72
C GLN A 244 6.02 -21.57 3.23
N TYR A 245 6.32 -20.38 3.77
CA TYR A 245 6.09 -20.12 5.17
C TYR A 245 4.58 -20.10 5.49
N LYS A 246 3.78 -19.39 4.68
CA LYS A 246 2.33 -19.25 4.86
C LYS A 246 1.54 -20.53 4.59
N ASN A 247 2.02 -21.43 3.73
CA ASN A 247 1.40 -22.75 3.55
C ASN A 247 1.75 -23.77 4.64
N GLY A 248 2.54 -23.37 5.65
CA GLY A 248 2.95 -24.22 6.77
C GLY A 248 4.28 -24.96 6.56
N SER A 249 4.89 -24.88 5.36
CA SER A 249 6.20 -25.43 5.05
C SER A 249 7.34 -24.54 5.59
N ILE A 250 7.27 -24.20 6.88
CA ILE A 250 8.15 -23.23 7.55
C ILE A 250 9.64 -23.54 7.32
N SER A 251 10.04 -24.80 7.46
CA SER A 251 11.44 -25.21 7.28
C SER A 251 11.96 -25.00 5.86
N GLU A 252 11.13 -25.24 4.84
CA GLU A 252 11.49 -24.99 3.45
C GLU A 252 11.50 -23.48 3.15
N GLY A 253 10.55 -22.70 3.68
CA GLY A 253 10.57 -21.24 3.55
C GLY A 253 11.87 -20.61 4.08
N ILE A 254 12.30 -21.03 5.27
CA ILE A 254 13.57 -20.58 5.86
C ILE A 254 14.79 -21.03 5.06
N LYS A 255 14.77 -22.24 4.50
CA LYS A 255 15.81 -22.75 3.61
C LYS A 255 15.88 -21.95 2.30
N THR A 256 14.74 -21.60 1.72
CA THR A 256 14.64 -20.73 0.53
C THR A 256 15.17 -19.33 0.82
N CYS A 257 14.84 -18.73 1.97
CA CYS A 257 15.45 -17.47 2.40
C CYS A 257 16.98 -17.56 2.47
N ARG A 258 17.52 -18.62 3.08
CA ARG A 258 18.97 -18.83 3.19
C ARG A 258 19.63 -18.99 1.82
N LEU A 259 18.99 -19.72 0.91
CA LEU A 259 19.45 -19.85 -0.47
C LEU A 259 19.48 -18.48 -1.17
N GLY A 260 18.40 -17.69 -1.03
CA GLY A 260 18.34 -16.34 -1.58
C GLY A 260 19.43 -15.43 -1.01
N LEU A 261 19.70 -15.47 0.29
CA LEU A 261 20.78 -14.70 0.93
C LEU A 261 22.17 -15.11 0.42
N GLN A 262 22.39 -16.39 0.15
CA GLN A 262 23.64 -16.88 -0.43
C GLN A 262 23.81 -16.45 -1.89
N LYS A 263 22.73 -16.45 -2.67
CA LYS A 263 22.75 -16.08 -4.08
C LYS A 263 22.83 -14.56 -4.29
N PHE A 264 22.06 -13.80 -3.52
CA PHE A 264 21.92 -12.35 -3.63
C PHE A 264 22.59 -11.66 -2.42
N VAL A 265 23.91 -11.85 -2.27
CA VAL A 265 24.69 -11.42 -1.11
C VAL A 265 24.57 -9.92 -0.78
N LYS A 266 24.23 -9.09 -1.76
CA LYS A 266 24.06 -7.64 -1.60
C LYS A 266 22.60 -7.18 -1.56
N SER A 267 21.63 -8.10 -1.51
CA SER A 267 20.21 -7.72 -1.45
C SER A 267 19.80 -7.40 -0.02
N ALA A 268 19.46 -6.13 0.21
CA ALA A 268 18.86 -5.69 1.45
C ALA A 268 17.44 -6.24 1.64
N GLU A 269 16.71 -6.45 0.54
CA GLU A 269 15.37 -7.02 0.52
C GLU A 269 15.38 -8.44 1.10
N MET A 270 16.31 -9.29 0.67
CA MET A 270 16.46 -10.64 1.23
C MET A 270 16.67 -10.62 2.75
N HIS A 271 17.50 -9.70 3.25
CA HIS A 271 17.72 -9.53 4.68
C HIS A 271 16.45 -9.06 5.39
N ASN A 272 15.77 -8.05 4.85
CA ASN A 272 14.52 -7.54 5.42
C ASN A 272 13.46 -8.66 5.54
N TYR A 273 13.15 -9.35 4.44
CA TYR A 273 12.10 -10.39 4.46
C TYR A 273 12.50 -11.62 5.29
N TYR A 274 13.79 -11.96 5.36
CA TYR A 274 14.24 -13.00 6.29
C TYR A 274 14.05 -12.56 7.75
N GLY A 275 14.31 -11.28 8.07
CA GLY A 275 14.01 -10.69 9.37
C GLY A 275 12.53 -10.79 9.74
N GLU A 276 11.62 -10.55 8.80
CA GLU A 276 10.18 -10.70 9.01
C GLU A 276 9.79 -12.14 9.37
N LEU A 277 10.33 -13.15 8.68
CA LEU A 277 10.07 -14.56 9.01
C LEU A 277 10.66 -14.97 10.38
N LEU A 278 11.78 -14.37 10.79
CA LEU A 278 12.36 -14.59 12.12
C LEU A 278 11.52 -13.92 13.21
N ALA A 279 11.02 -12.70 12.94
CA ALA A 279 10.12 -11.98 13.84
C ALA A 279 8.85 -12.78 14.12
N ASP A 280 8.23 -13.36 13.09
CA ASP A 280 7.04 -14.21 13.23
C ASP A 280 7.31 -15.48 14.06
N GLN A 281 8.52 -16.03 13.95
CA GLN A 281 9.01 -17.12 14.83
C GLN A 281 9.39 -16.67 16.25
N LYS A 282 9.11 -15.42 16.62
CA LYS A 282 9.47 -14.79 17.91
C LYS A 282 10.98 -14.74 18.17
N LYS A 283 11.80 -14.84 17.12
CA LYS A 283 13.26 -14.69 17.18
C LYS A 283 13.64 -13.22 17.00
N VAL A 284 13.21 -12.41 17.96
CA VAL A 284 13.24 -10.95 17.88
C VAL A 284 14.66 -10.42 17.67
N ASP A 285 15.65 -10.94 18.40
CA ASP A 285 17.03 -10.44 18.29
C ASP A 285 17.66 -10.79 16.93
N GLU A 286 17.47 -12.05 16.46
CA GLU A 286 17.92 -12.46 15.12
C GLU A 286 17.25 -11.62 14.02
N ALA A 287 15.95 -11.28 14.18
CA ALA A 287 15.23 -10.42 13.24
C ALA A 287 15.82 -9.01 13.20
N MET A 288 16.08 -8.41 14.36
CA MET A 288 16.72 -7.09 14.48
C MET A 288 18.08 -7.05 13.78
N GLU A 289 18.90 -8.09 13.92
CA GLU A 289 20.19 -8.19 13.22
C GLU A 289 20.03 -8.25 11.69
N GLN A 290 19.00 -8.92 11.17
CA GLN A 290 18.75 -8.93 9.73
C GLN A 290 18.29 -7.56 9.23
N PHE A 291 17.44 -6.87 9.99
CA PHE A 291 17.03 -5.51 9.65
C PHE A 291 18.23 -4.55 9.65
N ASP A 292 19.16 -4.69 10.61
CA ASP A 292 20.39 -3.90 10.63
C ASP A 292 21.26 -4.15 9.39
N LYS A 293 21.44 -5.41 8.98
CA LYS A 293 22.16 -5.73 7.72
C LYS A 293 21.48 -5.14 6.49
N ALA A 294 20.14 -5.17 6.44
CA ALA A 294 19.39 -4.55 5.34
C ALA A 294 19.62 -3.03 5.28
N ILE A 295 19.64 -2.36 6.43
CA ILE A 295 19.94 -0.92 6.56
C ILE A 295 21.36 -0.62 6.10
N GLU A 296 22.34 -1.42 6.54
CA GLU A 296 23.76 -1.26 6.16
C GLU A 296 23.98 -1.38 4.65
N LEU A 297 23.38 -2.40 4.01
CA LEU A 297 23.53 -2.64 2.57
C LEU A 297 22.99 -1.50 1.69
N GLN A 298 22.03 -0.73 2.20
CA GLN A 298 21.44 0.43 1.51
C GLN A 298 21.96 1.77 2.06
N ASN A 299 23.02 1.76 2.88
CA ASN A 299 23.58 2.94 3.56
C ASN A 299 22.52 3.78 4.29
N GLY A 300 21.50 3.13 4.86
CA GLY A 300 20.39 3.78 5.53
C GLY A 300 19.25 4.24 4.63
N ASN A 301 19.36 4.15 3.30
CA ASN A 301 18.31 4.58 2.36
C ASN A 301 17.28 3.47 2.07
N PHE A 302 16.77 2.81 3.13
CA PHE A 302 15.74 1.77 3.01
C PHE A 302 14.78 1.85 4.20
N ALA A 303 13.56 2.34 3.96
CA ALA A 303 12.58 2.61 5.01
C ALA A 303 12.02 1.34 5.66
N LEU A 304 11.80 0.27 4.89
CA LEU A 304 11.07 -0.92 5.35
C LEU A 304 11.70 -1.63 6.57
N PRO A 305 13.03 -1.83 6.66
CA PRO A 305 13.64 -2.35 7.87
C PRO A 305 13.41 -1.47 9.10
N PHE A 306 13.40 -0.14 8.97
CA PHE A 306 13.08 0.75 10.11
C PHE A 306 11.63 0.59 10.55
N VAL A 307 10.69 0.48 9.59
CA VAL A 307 9.28 0.17 9.85
C VAL A 307 9.14 -1.15 10.62
N ASN A 308 9.81 -2.20 10.17
CA ASN A 308 9.80 -3.52 10.82
C ASN A 308 10.38 -3.48 12.24
N LYS A 309 11.49 -2.76 12.44
CA LYS A 309 12.05 -2.54 13.79
C LYS A 309 11.10 -1.74 14.69
N ALA A 310 10.43 -0.73 14.16
CA ALA A 310 9.44 0.05 14.90
C ALA A 310 8.27 -0.82 15.39
N MET A 311 7.72 -1.68 14.52
CA MET A 311 6.66 -2.63 14.89
C MET A 311 7.11 -3.59 16.01
N LEU A 312 8.33 -4.13 15.93
CA LEU A 312 8.86 -5.01 16.98
C LEU A 312 9.04 -4.26 18.31
N CYS A 313 9.58 -3.05 18.28
CA CYS A 313 9.74 -2.24 19.48
C CYS A 313 8.38 -1.89 20.10
N PHE A 314 7.39 -1.51 19.27
CA PHE A 314 6.08 -1.12 19.74
C PHE A 314 5.27 -2.31 20.27
N HIS A 315 5.02 -3.33 19.45
CA HIS A 315 4.08 -4.40 19.81
C HIS A 315 4.70 -5.52 20.64
N VAL A 316 6.02 -5.76 20.54
CA VAL A 316 6.67 -6.89 21.22
C VAL A 316 7.46 -6.42 22.44
N LYS A 317 8.25 -5.35 22.30
CA LYS A 317 9.07 -4.83 23.40
C LYS A 317 8.36 -3.80 24.28
N ASN A 318 7.20 -3.28 23.83
CA ASN A 318 6.49 -2.17 24.48
C ASN A 318 7.39 -0.95 24.71
N ASP A 319 8.36 -0.73 23.82
CA ASP A 319 9.30 0.39 23.82
C ASP A 319 8.83 1.43 22.80
N HIS A 320 7.92 2.30 23.25
CA HIS A 320 7.31 3.32 22.40
C HIS A 320 8.32 4.39 21.95
N ALA A 321 9.35 4.66 22.77
CA ALA A 321 10.34 5.67 22.45
C ALA A 321 11.24 5.22 21.30
N GLN A 322 11.78 3.99 21.39
CA GLN A 322 12.59 3.44 20.32
C GLN A 322 11.78 3.17 19.05
N ALA A 323 10.52 2.76 19.19
CA ALA A 323 9.62 2.60 18.05
C ALA A 323 9.41 3.92 17.29
N GLU A 324 9.18 5.02 18.03
CA GLU A 324 9.03 6.35 17.44
C GLU A 324 10.29 6.79 16.69
N ASP A 325 11.48 6.57 17.26
CA ASP A 325 12.76 6.91 16.61
C ASP A 325 12.95 6.15 15.28
N PHE A 326 12.58 4.86 15.24
CA PHE A 326 12.64 4.09 14.00
C PHE A 326 11.61 4.55 12.97
N CYS A 327 10.37 4.84 13.39
CA CYS A 327 9.36 5.43 12.49
C CYS A 327 9.81 6.79 11.93
N ARG A 328 10.46 7.65 12.73
CA ARG A 328 11.01 8.92 12.24
C ARG A 328 12.04 8.70 11.14
N LYS A 329 12.98 7.76 11.33
CA LYS A 329 13.97 7.40 10.30
C LYS A 329 13.31 6.86 9.03
N ALA A 330 12.29 6.01 9.15
CA ALA A 330 11.54 5.52 8.01
C ALA A 330 10.89 6.67 7.22
N LEU A 331 10.27 7.62 7.93
CA LEU A 331 9.59 8.78 7.33
C LEU A 331 10.55 9.86 6.80
N GLU A 332 11.79 9.91 7.27
CA GLU A 332 12.84 10.74 6.66
C GLU A 332 13.24 10.21 5.27
N ILE A 333 13.22 8.89 5.08
CA ILE A 333 13.54 8.23 3.82
C ILE A 333 12.34 8.25 2.87
N GLU A 334 11.16 7.90 3.38
CA GLU A 334 9.93 7.81 2.63
C GLU A 334 8.77 8.50 3.37
N PRO A 335 8.64 9.84 3.24
CA PRO A 335 7.61 10.62 3.94
C PRO A 335 6.17 10.18 3.61
N GLU A 336 5.99 9.62 2.42
CA GLU A 336 4.71 9.12 1.88
C GLU A 336 4.44 7.65 2.23
N SER A 337 5.28 6.99 3.05
CA SER A 337 5.06 5.60 3.44
C SER A 337 3.79 5.47 4.29
N ASP A 338 2.81 4.74 3.76
CA ASP A 338 1.53 4.43 4.40
C ASP A 338 1.73 3.67 5.72
N ILE A 339 2.55 2.62 5.69
CA ILE A 339 2.84 1.78 6.86
C ILE A 339 3.55 2.60 7.95
N ALA A 340 4.56 3.41 7.58
CA ALA A 340 5.30 4.21 8.55
C ALA A 340 4.44 5.32 9.19
N ASN A 341 3.59 5.99 8.41
CA ASN A 341 2.65 6.99 8.94
C ASN A 341 1.60 6.34 9.85
N THR A 342 1.14 5.13 9.51
CA THR A 342 0.18 4.36 10.33
C THR A 342 0.78 4.03 11.70
N ILE A 343 1.95 3.39 11.73
CA ILE A 343 2.59 2.99 13.00
C ILE A 343 2.97 4.22 13.83
N MET A 344 3.48 5.29 13.20
CA MET A 344 3.76 6.54 13.89
C MET A 344 2.49 7.11 14.56
N SER A 345 1.37 7.11 13.84
CA SER A 345 0.09 7.57 14.36
C SER A 345 -0.36 6.73 15.56
N GLU A 346 -0.27 5.40 15.47
CA GLU A 346 -0.59 4.49 16.58
C GLU A 346 0.28 4.73 17.82
N ILE A 347 1.59 4.90 17.64
CA ILE A 347 2.53 5.22 18.74
C ILE A 347 2.14 6.54 19.41
N LEU A 348 1.85 7.58 18.62
CA LEU A 348 1.49 8.90 19.15
C LEU A 348 0.13 8.89 19.85
N LEU A 349 -0.85 8.16 19.32
CA LEU A 349 -2.14 7.95 19.98
C LEU A 349 -1.97 7.22 21.32
N ALA A 350 -1.16 6.15 21.35
CA ALA A 350 -0.84 5.41 22.58
C ALA A 350 -0.08 6.27 23.61
N ARG A 351 0.59 7.34 23.17
CA ARG A 351 1.26 8.33 24.06
C ARG A 351 0.36 9.51 24.43
N GLY A 352 -0.87 9.58 23.90
CA GLY A 352 -1.80 10.68 24.13
C GLY A 352 -1.49 11.96 23.35
N ASN A 353 -0.55 11.90 22.39
CA ASN A 353 -0.14 13.02 21.52
C ASN A 353 -1.05 13.15 20.30
N LEU A 354 -2.34 13.39 20.55
CA LEU A 354 -3.41 13.33 19.54
C LEU A 354 -3.20 14.32 18.38
N GLU A 355 -2.78 15.54 18.69
CA GLU A 355 -2.56 16.60 17.71
C GLU A 355 -1.43 16.25 16.74
N GLU A 356 -0.39 15.58 17.23
CA GLU A 356 0.73 15.16 16.39
C GLU A 356 0.36 13.92 15.58
N ALA A 357 -0.37 12.96 16.17
CA ALA A 357 -0.90 11.80 15.46
C ALA A 357 -1.77 12.22 14.26
N LEU A 358 -2.62 13.23 14.43
CA LEU A 358 -3.44 13.76 13.34
C LEU A 358 -2.63 14.25 12.15
N LYS A 359 -1.46 14.86 12.36
CA LYS A 359 -0.62 15.32 11.25
C LYS A 359 -0.13 14.15 10.39
N TYR A 360 0.22 13.03 11.00
CA TYR A 360 0.65 11.82 10.27
C TYR A 360 -0.53 11.12 9.58
N LEU A 361 -1.70 11.06 10.24
CA LEU A 361 -2.93 10.55 9.61
C LEU A 361 -3.36 11.40 8.41
N GLU A 362 -3.25 12.72 8.48
CA GLU A 362 -3.57 13.64 7.38
C GLU A 362 -2.57 13.49 6.22
N ARG A 363 -1.28 13.26 6.49
CA ARG A 363 -0.30 12.89 5.45
C ARG A 363 -0.64 11.56 4.80
N TYR A 364 -0.97 10.55 5.59
CA TYR A 364 -1.36 9.24 5.03
C TYR A 364 -2.64 9.36 4.19
N GLN A 365 -3.61 10.17 4.64
CA GLN A 365 -4.81 10.46 3.89
C GLN A 365 -4.49 10.97 2.48
N GLU A 366 -3.46 11.81 2.30
CA GLU A 366 -3.05 12.33 0.98
C GLU A 366 -2.62 11.24 0.00
N VAL A 367 -1.96 10.18 0.48
CA VAL A 367 -1.36 9.13 -0.36
C VAL A 367 -2.21 7.86 -0.49
N ALA A 368 -3.25 7.71 0.32
CA ALA A 368 -4.21 6.60 0.23
C ALA A 368 -4.82 6.48 -1.18
N ARG A 369 -5.00 5.28 -1.70
CA ARG A 369 -5.39 5.02 -3.09
C ARG A 369 -6.83 4.57 -3.22
N THR A 370 -7.33 3.85 -2.22
CA THR A 370 -8.68 3.30 -2.23
C THR A 370 -9.60 3.99 -1.23
N GLU A 371 -10.91 3.95 -1.49
CA GLU A 371 -11.92 4.41 -0.53
C GLU A 371 -11.80 3.63 0.81
N SER A 372 -11.48 2.34 0.75
CA SER A 372 -11.31 1.50 1.94
C SER A 372 -10.08 1.90 2.77
N GLU A 373 -8.94 2.20 2.13
CA GLU A 373 -7.75 2.72 2.82
C GLU A 373 -8.09 4.06 3.50
N LEU A 374 -8.71 4.99 2.76
CA LEU A 374 -9.14 6.28 3.32
C LEU A 374 -10.11 6.14 4.48
N GLN A 375 -11.08 5.24 4.39
CA GLN A 375 -12.03 5.00 5.47
C GLN A 375 -11.29 4.57 6.73
N GLY A 376 -10.35 3.61 6.64
CA GLY A 376 -9.55 3.18 7.79
C GLY A 376 -8.77 4.33 8.44
N ILE A 377 -8.14 5.18 7.63
CA ILE A 377 -7.39 6.36 8.11
C ILE A 377 -8.31 7.35 8.82
N LEU A 378 -9.46 7.64 8.20
CA LEU A 378 -10.41 8.61 8.71
C LEU A 378 -11.09 8.12 9.99
N GLU A 379 -11.27 6.81 10.19
CA GLU A 379 -11.76 6.28 11.47
C GLU A 379 -10.82 6.67 12.63
N TYR A 380 -9.50 6.50 12.46
CA TYR A 380 -8.52 6.95 13.46
C TYR A 380 -8.46 8.48 13.60
N ALA A 381 -8.53 9.20 12.48
CA ALA A 381 -8.48 10.66 12.48
C ALA A 381 -9.71 11.28 13.18
N GLU A 382 -10.91 10.76 12.93
CA GLU A 382 -12.13 11.23 13.57
C GLU A 382 -12.19 10.89 15.06
N ALA A 383 -11.63 9.74 15.47
CA ALA A 383 -11.46 9.41 16.87
C ALA A 383 -10.54 10.43 17.56
N ALA A 384 -9.37 10.72 16.98
CA ALA A 384 -8.44 11.72 17.51
C ALA A 384 -9.06 13.14 17.54
N ARG A 385 -9.74 13.56 16.46
CA ARG A 385 -10.46 14.85 16.38
C ARG A 385 -11.53 14.97 17.45
N SER A 386 -12.30 13.91 17.69
CA SER A 386 -13.35 13.89 18.71
C SER A 386 -12.80 14.04 20.12
N HIS A 387 -11.66 13.42 20.40
CA HIS A 387 -10.95 13.58 21.67
C HIS A 387 -10.37 14.99 21.85
N ILE A 388 -9.79 15.57 20.80
CA ILE A 388 -9.30 16.95 20.83
C ILE A 388 -10.46 17.93 21.04
N ALA A 389 -11.59 17.71 20.35
CA ALA A 389 -12.80 18.49 20.53
C ALA A 389 -13.31 18.42 21.97
N PHE A 390 -13.26 17.23 22.60
CA PHE A 390 -13.56 17.08 24.03
C PHE A 390 -12.62 17.90 24.90
N LYS A 391 -11.29 17.76 24.74
CA LYS A 391 -10.29 18.51 25.53
C LYS A 391 -10.50 20.02 25.41
N ARG A 392 -10.80 20.52 24.21
CA ARG A 392 -11.07 21.93 23.94
C ARG A 392 -12.38 22.41 24.58
N ARG A 393 -13.43 21.58 24.56
CA ARG A 393 -14.76 21.92 25.11
C ARG A 393 -14.83 21.79 26.63
N TYR A 394 -14.04 20.88 27.21
CA TYR A 394 -14.01 20.56 28.64
C TYR A 394 -12.58 20.62 29.22
N PRO A 395 -11.91 21.79 29.18
CA PRO A 395 -10.50 21.90 29.55
C PRO A 395 -10.20 21.46 30.98
N GLN A 396 -11.15 21.68 31.91
CA GLN A 396 -11.04 21.25 33.32
C GLN A 396 -11.12 19.72 33.51
N HIS A 397 -11.50 18.98 32.47
CA HIS A 397 -11.63 17.53 32.47
C HIS A 397 -10.78 16.86 31.39
N ALA A 398 -9.81 17.59 30.82
CA ALA A 398 -8.94 17.09 29.76
C ALA A 398 -8.20 15.80 30.17
N ASP A 399 -7.82 15.67 31.45
CA ASP A 399 -7.16 14.48 31.98
C ASP A 399 -8.00 13.20 31.86
N ARG A 400 -9.34 13.32 31.87
CA ARG A 400 -10.25 12.19 31.67
C ARG A 400 -10.21 11.64 30.25
N ALA A 401 -9.80 12.46 29.27
CA ALA A 401 -9.63 12.02 27.89
C ALA A 401 -8.31 11.29 27.63
N SER A 402 -7.38 11.35 28.60
CA SER A 402 -6.05 10.72 28.50
C SER A 402 -6.03 9.27 29.02
N SER A 403 -7.10 8.81 29.68
CA SER A 403 -7.18 7.47 30.30
C SER A 403 -7.49 6.33 29.33
N LEU A 404 -7.59 6.60 28.02
CA LEU A 404 -7.74 5.60 26.95
C LEU A 404 -6.40 5.09 26.40
N ALA A 405 -5.28 5.56 26.93
CA ALA A 405 -3.92 5.17 26.53
C ALA A 405 -3.31 4.06 27.43
N ARG A 406 -4.14 3.20 28.02
CA ARG A 406 -3.69 2.04 28.82
C ARG A 406 -4.40 0.77 28.42
#